data_AF-A0A5E5BTR6-F1
#
_entry.id   AF-A0A5E5BTR6-F1
#
_cell.length_a   1.000
_cell.length_b   1.000
_cell.length_c   1.000
_cell.angle_alpha   90.00
_cell.angle_beta   90.00
_cell.angle_gamma   90.00
#
_symmetry.space_group_name_H-M   'P 1'
#
loop_
_entity.id
_entity.type
_entity.pdbx_description
1 polymer ?
#
loop_
_entity_poly.entity_id
_entity_poly.type
_entity_poly.pdbx_seq_one_letter_code
_entity_poly.pdbx_strand_id
1 'polypeptide(L)'
;MRPFFARRAPRLAALAPLAALALIAACSNMPSQPVQDFDEYLAQQEAAKGKWKEAEYALPTSAPQDADLVSFPTDPNATLDYAIDTKSVQVTEDGVVRYVAVIRSKQGARNVSFEGIHCSSFESRLYATGRPDGTWVAARNSEWRPIRPYGATAYQGILYRDYLCQDKTPLGNAKAIVQGLRFPTTSPNYR
;
A
#
# COMPACT_ATOMS: atom_id res chain seq x y z
N MET A 1 -90.81 0.28 -41.09
CA MET A 1 -91.45 1.59 -40.78
C MET A 1 -90.51 2.33 -39.84
N ARG A 2 -89.73 3.30 -40.35
CA ARG A 2 -89.90 4.77 -40.20
C ARG A 2 -89.69 5.28 -38.75
N PRO A 3 -89.07 6.47 -38.54
CA PRO A 3 -87.73 6.88 -38.96
C PRO A 3 -86.96 7.65 -37.84
N PHE A 4 -85.71 8.00 -38.17
CA PHE A 4 -84.85 9.06 -37.62
C PHE A 4 -85.51 10.21 -36.85
N PHE A 5 -84.87 10.62 -35.76
CA PHE A 5 -84.65 12.06 -35.46
C PHE A 5 -83.29 12.28 -34.77
N ALA A 6 -82.45 13.08 -35.43
CA ALA A 6 -81.31 13.77 -34.84
C ALA A 6 -81.73 15.19 -34.42
N ARG A 7 -81.12 15.75 -33.37
CA ARG A 7 -80.92 17.20 -33.10
C ARG A 7 -79.99 17.34 -31.88
N ARG A 8 -78.71 17.64 -32.12
CA ARG A 8 -78.05 18.97 -32.02
C ARG A 8 -77.97 19.52 -30.58
N ALA A 9 -76.75 19.52 -30.07
CA ALA A 9 -76.32 20.29 -28.89
C ALA A 9 -76.18 21.78 -29.21
N PRO A 10 -76.16 22.63 -28.17
CA PRO A 10 -75.21 23.73 -28.12
C PRO A 10 -74.42 23.80 -26.80
N ARG A 11 -73.15 24.14 -26.96
CA ARG A 11 -72.22 24.76 -25.99
C ARG A 11 -72.72 26.21 -25.73
N LEU A 12 -72.53 26.94 -24.64
CA LEU A 12 -71.42 27.24 -23.72
C LEU A 12 -72.01 28.23 -22.68
N ALA A 13 -71.45 28.32 -21.47
CA ALA A 13 -70.98 29.58 -20.90
C ALA A 13 -70.44 29.37 -19.48
N ALA A 14 -69.20 29.80 -19.30
CA ALA A 14 -68.42 29.70 -18.08
C ALA A 14 -68.94 30.65 -16.99
N LEU A 15 -68.92 30.18 -15.74
CA LEU A 15 -68.99 31.02 -14.55
C LEU A 15 -67.61 31.04 -13.91
N ALA A 16 -66.95 32.18 -13.99
CA ALA A 16 -65.79 32.49 -13.16
C ALA A 16 -66.26 32.99 -11.79
N PRO A 17 -65.52 32.70 -10.71
CA PRO A 17 -65.41 33.62 -9.60
C PRO A 17 -63.95 34.07 -9.41
N LEU A 18 -63.78 35.39 -9.39
CA LEU A 18 -62.61 36.10 -8.87
C LEU A 18 -62.64 36.04 -7.34
N ALA A 19 -61.59 35.51 -6.71
CA ALA A 19 -61.13 35.94 -5.38
C ALA A 19 -59.66 35.53 -5.17
N ALA A 20 -58.79 36.52 -5.05
CA ALA A 20 -57.38 36.40 -4.74
C ALA A 20 -57.14 36.13 -3.25
N LEU A 21 -56.08 35.40 -2.89
CA LEU A 21 -54.96 35.91 -2.06
C LEU A 21 -53.98 34.77 -1.70
N ALA A 22 -52.70 35.10 -1.89
CA ALA A 22 -51.45 34.43 -1.56
C ALA A 22 -51.45 33.38 -0.41
N LEU A 23 -50.90 32.20 -0.71
CA LEU A 23 -50.16 31.39 0.25
C LEU A 23 -48.82 30.96 -0.36
N ILE A 24 -47.80 31.74 0.00
CA ILE A 24 -46.43 31.35 0.33
C ILE A 24 -45.73 30.42 -0.68
N ALA A 25 -44.69 30.98 -1.30
CA ALA A 25 -43.64 30.25 -1.96
C ALA A 25 -43.12 29.10 -1.07
N ALA A 26 -43.56 27.88 -1.34
CA ALA A 26 -42.83 26.68 -0.97
C ALA A 26 -41.67 26.51 -1.97
N CYS A 27 -40.73 27.47 -1.94
CA CYS A 27 -39.34 27.11 -2.16
C CYS A 27 -38.97 26.28 -0.94
N SER A 28 -39.40 25.01 -0.94
CA SER A 28 -38.91 24.03 0.01
C SER A 28 -37.41 24.08 -0.16
N ASN A 29 -36.74 24.56 0.89
CA ASN A 29 -35.33 24.30 1.12
C ASN A 29 -35.14 22.82 0.83
N MET A 30 -34.65 22.51 -0.37
CA MET A 30 -34.01 21.25 -0.63
C MET A 30 -32.80 21.34 0.30
N PRO A 31 -32.73 20.58 1.41
CA PRO A 31 -31.48 20.50 2.13
C PRO A 31 -30.49 20.07 1.07
N SER A 32 -29.56 20.97 0.73
CA SER A 32 -28.40 20.61 -0.05
C SER A 32 -27.89 19.35 0.61
N GLN A 33 -28.04 18.21 -0.08
CA GLN A 33 -27.42 16.97 0.34
C GLN A 33 -26.00 17.38 0.70
N PRO A 34 -25.52 17.11 1.93
CA PRO A 34 -24.21 17.55 2.34
C PRO A 34 -23.26 17.11 1.23
N VAL A 35 -22.60 18.09 0.61
CA VAL A 35 -21.49 17.84 -0.29
C VAL A 35 -20.64 16.86 0.48
N GLN A 36 -20.50 15.62 -0.01
CA GLN A 36 -19.78 14.59 0.71
C GLN A 36 -18.44 15.20 1.09
N ASP A 37 -18.26 15.48 2.38
CA ASP A 37 -17.03 16.03 2.86
C ASP A 37 -15.99 15.01 2.45
N PHE A 38 -15.10 15.39 1.54
CA PHE A 38 -14.10 14.49 1.00
C PHE A 38 -13.28 13.90 2.15
N ASP A 39 -13.11 14.66 3.22
CA ASP A 39 -12.47 14.22 4.46
C ASP A 39 -13.31 13.14 5.17
N GLU A 40 -14.64 13.25 5.20
CA GLU A 40 -15.53 12.21 5.75
C GLU A 40 -15.52 10.94 4.90
N TYR A 41 -15.51 11.07 3.57
CA TYR A 41 -15.38 9.93 2.65
C TYR A 41 -14.04 9.21 2.84
N LEU A 42 -12.94 9.96 2.93
CA LEU A 42 -11.62 9.42 3.20
C LEU A 42 -11.56 8.74 4.58
N ALA A 43 -12.10 9.37 5.62
CA ALA A 43 -12.14 8.80 6.96
C ALA A 43 -12.96 7.50 7.02
N GLN A 44 -14.09 7.43 6.30
CA GLN A 44 -14.89 6.21 6.19
C GLN A 44 -14.12 5.10 5.43
N GLN A 45 -13.42 5.43 4.35
CA GLN A 45 -12.56 4.49 3.62
C GLN A 45 -11.39 3.98 4.48
N GLU A 46 -10.74 4.86 5.25
CA GLU A 46 -9.67 4.48 6.17
C GLU A 46 -10.20 3.60 7.31
N ALA A 47 -11.37 3.93 7.86
CA ALA A 47 -12.03 3.10 8.88
C ALA A 47 -12.45 1.73 8.33
N ALA A 48 -12.93 1.68 7.08
CA ALA A 48 -13.36 0.44 6.43
C ALA A 48 -12.21 -0.52 6.09
N LYS A 49 -10.97 -0.02 5.92
CA LYS A 49 -9.78 -0.86 5.73
C LYS A 49 -9.42 -1.72 6.95
N GLY A 50 -10.04 -1.46 8.10
CA GLY A 50 -9.71 -2.12 9.36
C GLY A 50 -8.32 -1.72 9.87
N LYS A 51 -8.02 -2.05 11.12
CA LYS A 51 -6.66 -1.86 11.64
C LYS A 51 -5.77 -2.91 11.00
N TRP A 52 -4.81 -2.47 10.20
CA TRP A 52 -3.78 -3.35 9.64
C TRP A 52 -3.12 -4.16 10.76
N LYS A 53 -2.96 -5.46 10.53
CA LYS A 53 -2.28 -6.37 11.44
C LYS A 53 -1.31 -7.20 10.62
N GLU A 54 -0.07 -7.23 11.10
CA GLU A 54 0.97 -8.01 10.45
C GLU A 54 0.63 -9.51 10.46
N ALA A 55 0.90 -10.20 9.36
CA ALA A 55 0.83 -11.66 9.30
C ALA A 55 1.83 -12.31 10.27
N GLU A 56 1.55 -13.53 10.73
CA GLU A 56 2.52 -14.27 11.55
C GLU A 56 3.80 -14.57 10.75
N TYR A 57 4.92 -14.72 11.47
CA TYR A 57 6.20 -15.06 10.87
C TYR A 57 6.95 -16.12 11.69
N ALA A 58 7.76 -16.91 11.00
CA ALA A 58 8.75 -17.78 11.61
C ALA A 58 10.15 -17.20 11.41
N LEU A 59 11.05 -17.44 12.36
CA LEU A 59 12.45 -17.11 12.18
C LEU A 59 13.08 -18.07 11.16
N PRO A 60 14.08 -17.61 10.36
CA PRO A 60 14.84 -18.50 9.52
C PRO A 60 15.48 -19.62 10.34
N THR A 61 15.50 -20.83 9.81
CA THR A 61 16.04 -22.02 10.50
C THR A 61 17.52 -22.25 10.23
N SER A 62 18.07 -21.60 9.21
CA SER A 62 19.46 -21.75 8.78
C SER A 62 20.13 -20.39 8.58
N ALA A 63 21.47 -20.40 8.62
CA ALA A 63 22.27 -19.27 8.18
C ALA A 63 22.17 -19.09 6.66
N PRO A 64 22.21 -17.84 6.15
CA PRO A 64 22.25 -17.59 4.72
C PRO A 64 23.55 -18.14 4.12
N GLN A 65 23.42 -18.84 3.00
CA GLN A 65 24.55 -19.42 2.25
C GLN A 65 25.06 -18.41 1.22
N ASP A 66 26.38 -18.27 1.09
CA ASP A 66 26.96 -17.27 0.19
C ASP A 66 26.56 -17.48 -1.28
N ALA A 67 26.29 -18.72 -1.70
CA ALA A 67 25.80 -19.05 -3.04
C ALA A 67 24.38 -18.53 -3.34
N ASP A 68 23.59 -18.23 -2.31
CA ASP A 68 22.22 -17.74 -2.43
C ASP A 68 22.13 -16.20 -2.27
N LEU A 69 23.27 -15.55 -1.99
CA LEU A 69 23.34 -14.10 -1.78
C LEU A 69 23.42 -13.35 -3.10
N VAL A 70 22.62 -12.29 -3.20
CA VAL A 70 22.68 -11.33 -4.30
C VAL A 70 22.99 -9.95 -3.73
N SER A 71 24.15 -9.41 -4.10
CA SER A 71 24.52 -8.03 -3.80
C SER A 71 23.75 -7.07 -4.71
N PHE A 72 23.39 -5.91 -4.17
CA PHE A 72 22.77 -4.84 -4.94
C PHE A 72 23.56 -3.53 -4.75
N PRO A 73 23.66 -2.69 -5.80
CA PRO A 73 24.37 -1.42 -5.73
C PRO A 73 23.70 -0.47 -4.72
N THR A 74 24.49 0.14 -3.85
CA THR A 74 24.01 1.16 -2.91
C THR A 74 24.58 2.55 -3.20
N ASP A 75 25.89 2.71 -3.19
CA ASP A 75 26.61 3.92 -3.58
C ASP A 75 27.99 3.51 -4.13
N PRO A 76 28.53 4.16 -5.18
CA PRO A 76 29.89 3.87 -5.68
C PRO A 76 30.99 3.97 -4.62
N ASN A 77 30.81 4.81 -3.60
CA ASN A 77 31.73 5.03 -2.48
C ASN A 77 31.36 4.25 -1.22
N ALA A 78 30.41 3.32 -1.30
CA ALA A 78 29.98 2.53 -0.15
C ALA A 78 31.16 1.73 0.44
N THR A 79 31.33 1.84 1.76
CA THR A 79 32.32 1.06 2.53
C THR A 79 31.78 -0.32 2.94
N LEU A 80 30.48 -0.54 2.74
CA LEU A 80 29.74 -1.74 3.07
C LEU A 80 29.14 -2.34 1.79
N ASP A 81 29.22 -3.66 1.68
CA ASP A 81 28.54 -4.45 0.66
C ASP A 81 27.26 -5.03 1.27
N TYR A 82 26.15 -4.87 0.56
CA TYR A 82 24.82 -5.25 1.01
C TYR A 82 24.29 -6.33 0.08
N ALA A 83 23.88 -7.45 0.65
CA ALA A 83 23.29 -8.56 -0.09
C ALA A 83 22.03 -9.10 0.57
N ILE A 84 21.16 -9.67 -0.24
CA ILE A 84 19.94 -10.35 0.19
C ILE A 84 20.10 -11.85 -0.06
N ASP A 85 19.72 -12.67 0.92
CA ASP A 85 19.55 -14.11 0.72
C ASP A 85 18.27 -14.37 -0.09
N THR A 86 18.43 -14.82 -1.32
CA THR A 86 17.30 -15.02 -2.24
C THR A 86 16.33 -16.11 -1.81
N LYS A 87 16.75 -17.08 -0.98
CA LYS A 87 15.85 -18.12 -0.44
C LYS A 87 15.00 -17.64 0.73
N SER A 88 15.38 -16.53 1.35
CA SER A 88 14.67 -15.97 2.49
C SER A 88 13.50 -15.06 2.10
N VAL A 89 13.41 -14.65 0.83
CA VAL A 89 12.44 -13.65 0.37
C VAL A 89 11.03 -14.21 0.45
N GLN A 90 10.17 -13.52 1.20
CA GLN A 90 8.75 -13.84 1.35
C GLN A 90 7.93 -12.57 1.12
N VAL A 91 6.83 -12.71 0.38
CA VAL A 91 5.83 -11.66 0.20
C VAL A 91 4.56 -12.11 0.88
N THR A 92 4.06 -11.29 1.78
CA THR A 92 2.87 -11.60 2.57
C THR A 92 1.65 -10.84 2.04
N GLU A 93 0.45 -11.37 2.33
CA GLU A 93 -0.81 -10.78 1.87
C GLU A 93 -1.08 -9.39 2.48
N ASP A 94 -0.53 -9.12 3.67
CA ASP A 94 -0.60 -7.83 4.35
C ASP A 94 0.41 -6.80 3.82
N GLY A 95 1.09 -7.09 2.71
CA GLY A 95 1.92 -6.13 1.98
C GLY A 95 3.34 -5.97 2.53
N VAL A 96 3.84 -6.97 3.27
CA VAL A 96 5.21 -7.00 3.81
C VAL A 96 6.10 -7.88 2.95
N VAL A 97 7.29 -7.37 2.62
CA VAL A 97 8.38 -8.16 2.04
C VAL A 97 9.38 -8.48 3.14
N ARG A 98 9.51 -9.76 3.48
CA ARG A 98 10.47 -10.26 4.47
C ARG A 98 11.68 -10.85 3.79
N TYR A 99 12.87 -10.63 4.36
CA TYR A 99 14.13 -11.06 3.78
C TYR A 99 15.23 -11.11 4.84
N VAL A 100 16.29 -11.88 4.54
CA VAL A 100 17.55 -11.86 5.28
C VAL A 100 18.54 -10.96 4.55
N ALA A 101 19.03 -9.94 5.23
CA ALA A 101 20.10 -9.08 4.78
C ALA A 101 21.45 -9.56 5.34
N VAL A 102 22.47 -9.49 4.51
CA VAL A 102 23.87 -9.72 4.87
C VAL A 102 24.67 -8.48 4.51
N ILE A 103 25.26 -7.85 5.52
CA ILE A 103 26.06 -6.63 5.39
C ILE A 103 27.52 -6.99 5.69
N ARG A 104 28.41 -6.70 4.75
CA ARG A 104 29.84 -7.00 4.85
C ARG A 104 30.67 -5.72 4.82
N SER A 105 31.65 -5.61 5.72
CA SER A 105 32.66 -4.55 5.65
C SER A 105 33.93 -5.04 4.97
N LYS A 106 34.70 -4.12 4.38
CA LYS A 106 36.02 -4.42 3.83
C LYS A 106 37.01 -4.94 4.89
N GLN A 107 36.76 -4.65 6.17
CA GLN A 107 37.58 -5.12 7.29
C GLN A 107 37.16 -6.50 7.83
N GLY A 108 36.18 -7.17 7.20
CA GLY A 108 35.78 -8.54 7.53
C GLY A 108 34.61 -8.66 8.51
N ALA A 109 33.94 -7.57 8.88
CA ALA A 109 32.70 -7.67 9.65
C ALA A 109 31.58 -8.23 8.77
N ARG A 110 30.78 -9.15 9.30
CA ARG A 110 29.59 -9.73 8.64
C ARG A 110 28.41 -9.66 9.58
N ASN A 111 27.45 -8.80 9.28
CA ASN A 111 26.20 -8.68 10.02
C ASN A 111 25.09 -9.37 9.24
N VAL A 112 24.26 -10.15 9.94
CA VAL A 112 23.13 -10.87 9.37
C VAL A 112 21.87 -10.49 10.13
N SER A 113 20.82 -10.11 9.41
CA SER A 113 19.55 -9.67 9.99
C SER A 113 18.38 -10.23 9.20
N PHE A 114 17.32 -10.63 9.90
CA PHE A 114 16.02 -10.94 9.32
C PHE A 114 15.13 -9.71 9.48
N GLU A 115 14.71 -9.16 8.36
CA GLU A 115 14.05 -7.86 8.25
C GLU A 115 12.75 -7.97 7.45
N GLY A 116 11.91 -6.94 7.59
CA GLY A 116 10.73 -6.75 6.78
C GLY A 116 10.60 -5.30 6.34
N ILE A 117 10.05 -5.10 5.15
CA ILE A 117 9.63 -3.79 4.64
C ILE A 117 8.13 -3.85 4.37
N HIS A 118 7.37 -2.94 4.99
CA HIS A 118 5.95 -2.76 4.73
C HIS A 118 5.79 -1.74 3.62
N CYS A 119 5.39 -2.21 2.44
CA CYS A 119 5.38 -1.37 1.24
C CYS A 119 4.37 -0.22 1.34
N SER A 120 3.27 -0.38 2.08
CA SER A 120 2.24 0.64 2.13
C SER A 120 2.59 1.84 3.03
N SER A 121 3.34 1.61 4.12
CA SER A 121 3.69 2.63 5.10
C SER A 121 5.12 3.18 4.98
N PHE A 122 5.96 2.63 4.09
CA PHE A 122 7.38 3.01 3.97
C PHE A 122 8.15 2.80 5.29
N GLU A 123 7.88 1.68 5.94
CA GLU A 123 8.51 1.30 7.21
C GLU A 123 9.29 -0.01 7.07
N SER A 124 10.32 -0.14 7.89
CA SER A 124 11.08 -1.37 8.06
C SER A 124 10.97 -1.89 9.49
N ARG A 125 11.18 -3.20 9.65
CA ARG A 125 11.18 -3.89 10.93
C ARG A 125 12.35 -4.86 10.99
N LEU A 126 13.06 -4.87 12.12
CA LEU A 126 14.05 -5.89 12.44
C LEU A 126 13.38 -6.99 13.28
N TYR A 127 13.33 -8.21 12.76
CA TYR A 127 12.75 -9.36 13.47
C TYR A 127 13.80 -10.09 14.31
N ALA A 128 14.99 -10.30 13.76
CA ALA A 128 16.07 -11.03 14.41
C ALA A 128 17.44 -10.71 13.82
N THR A 129 18.49 -11.00 14.58
CA THR A 129 19.88 -10.98 14.12
C THR A 129 20.44 -12.40 14.10
N GLY A 130 21.14 -12.74 13.03
CA GLY A 130 21.84 -14.02 12.89
C GLY A 130 23.22 -13.98 13.55
N ARG A 131 23.61 -15.08 14.19
CA ARG A 131 24.94 -15.27 14.77
C ARG A 131 25.87 -16.03 13.81
N PRO A 132 27.20 -15.96 13.99
CA PRO A 132 28.16 -16.73 13.19
C PRO A 132 27.98 -18.24 13.26
N ASP A 133 27.42 -18.76 14.36
CA ASP A 133 27.10 -20.18 14.54
C ASP A 133 25.80 -20.62 13.80
N GLY A 134 25.16 -19.67 13.10
CA GLY A 134 23.92 -19.89 12.36
C GLY A 134 22.64 -19.84 13.19
N THR A 135 22.74 -19.57 14.49
CA THR A 135 21.57 -19.37 15.35
C THR A 135 20.99 -17.96 15.20
N TRP A 136 19.72 -17.81 15.57
CA TRP A 136 19.01 -16.54 15.48
C TRP A 136 18.66 -16.00 16.86
N VAL A 137 18.74 -14.68 17.00
CA VAL A 137 18.31 -13.94 18.20
C VAL A 137 17.21 -13.00 17.81
N ALA A 138 16.02 -13.21 18.37
CA ALA A 138 14.91 -12.27 18.20
C ALA A 138 15.31 -10.87 18.64
N ALA A 139 14.90 -9.87 17.86
CA ALA A 139 15.11 -8.47 18.22
C ALA A 139 14.35 -8.15 19.51
N ARG A 140 15.04 -7.56 20.49
CA ARG A 140 14.43 -7.18 21.78
C ARG A 140 13.26 -6.22 21.59
N ASN A 141 13.44 -5.23 20.70
CA ASN A 141 12.43 -4.26 20.33
C ASN A 141 12.20 -4.35 18.82
N SER A 142 11.28 -5.22 18.42
CA SER A 142 10.91 -5.44 17.03
C SER A 142 9.72 -4.55 16.67
N GLU A 143 10.00 -3.29 16.36
CA GLU A 143 9.01 -2.27 16.01
C GLU A 143 9.13 -1.90 14.53
N TRP A 144 8.00 -1.49 13.95
CA TRP A 144 8.00 -0.80 12.66
C TRP A 144 8.58 0.59 12.82
N ARG A 145 9.51 0.95 11.94
CA ARG A 145 10.21 2.24 11.96
C ARG A 145 10.22 2.82 10.55
N PRO A 146 10.02 4.13 10.37
CA PRO A 146 10.05 4.70 9.04
C PRO A 146 11.46 4.60 8.45
N ILE A 147 11.54 4.23 7.18
CA ILE A 147 12.81 4.10 6.48
C ILE A 147 13.48 5.48 6.40
N ARG A 148 14.80 5.52 6.65
CA ARG A 148 15.60 6.75 6.66
C ARG A 148 16.50 6.80 5.41
N PRO A 149 16.72 7.97 4.80
CA PRO A 149 17.58 8.11 3.62
C PRO A 149 19.08 8.20 3.95
N TYR A 150 19.47 8.05 5.22
CA TYR A 150 20.84 8.22 5.70
C TYR A 150 21.18 7.22 6.81
N GLY A 151 22.48 7.09 7.08
CA GLY A 151 23.00 6.20 8.12
C GLY A 151 23.09 4.73 7.69
N ALA A 152 23.37 3.87 8.66
CA ALA A 152 23.66 2.45 8.42
C ALA A 152 22.49 1.65 7.80
N THR A 153 21.27 2.16 7.89
CA THR A 153 20.06 1.50 7.36
C THR A 153 19.54 2.13 6.06
N ALA A 154 20.27 3.09 5.47
CA ALA A 154 19.84 3.76 4.24
C ALA A 154 19.60 2.79 3.06
N TYR A 155 20.26 1.63 3.06
CA TYR A 155 20.05 0.56 2.07
C TYR A 155 18.60 0.07 2.01
N GLN A 156 17.84 0.18 3.10
CA GLN A 156 16.43 -0.22 3.13
C GLN A 156 15.58 0.66 2.19
N GLY A 157 15.91 1.94 2.03
CA GLY A 157 15.24 2.82 1.07
C GLY A 157 15.54 2.47 -0.38
N ILE A 158 16.73 1.94 -0.64
CA ILE A 158 17.16 1.44 -1.95
C ILE A 158 16.38 0.17 -2.27
N LEU A 159 16.33 -0.78 -1.32
CA LEU A 159 15.51 -1.98 -1.44
C LEU A 159 14.04 -1.65 -1.70
N TYR A 160 13.45 -0.78 -0.87
CA TYR A 160 12.06 -0.36 -1.04
C TYR A 160 11.78 0.13 -2.47
N ARG A 161 12.57 1.10 -2.94
CA ARG A 161 12.28 1.82 -4.19
C ARG A 161 12.65 1.01 -5.43
N ASP A 162 13.77 0.31 -5.39
CA ASP A 162 14.40 -0.22 -6.60
C ASP A 162 14.13 -1.73 -6.78
N TYR A 163 13.74 -2.45 -5.73
CA TYR A 163 13.71 -3.92 -5.75
C TYR A 163 12.47 -4.57 -5.15
N LEU A 164 11.90 -4.00 -4.08
CA LEU A 164 10.90 -4.70 -3.27
C LEU A 164 9.48 -4.17 -3.44
N CYS A 165 9.30 -2.87 -3.66
CA CYS A 165 8.00 -2.23 -3.68
C CYS A 165 7.77 -1.39 -4.94
N GLN A 166 6.52 -1.34 -5.40
CA GLN A 166 6.03 -0.43 -6.43
C GLN A 166 4.62 0.02 -6.07
N ASP A 167 4.34 1.32 -6.22
CA ASP A 167 3.03 1.91 -5.98
C ASP A 167 2.42 1.53 -4.61
N LYS A 168 3.24 1.56 -3.55
CA LYS A 168 2.87 1.20 -2.16
C LYS A 168 2.48 -0.27 -1.97
N THR A 169 2.84 -1.15 -2.90
CA THR A 169 2.61 -2.60 -2.83
C THR A 169 3.90 -3.37 -3.10
N PRO A 170 4.01 -4.66 -2.68
CA PRO A 170 5.13 -5.50 -3.09
C PRO A 170 5.24 -5.61 -4.62
N LEU A 171 6.47 -5.63 -5.14
CA LEU A 171 6.77 -5.77 -6.57
C LEU A 171 6.52 -7.21 -7.05
N GLY A 172 5.25 -7.61 -7.06
CA GLY A 172 4.81 -8.97 -7.38
C GLY A 172 5.08 -9.96 -6.25
N ASN A 173 5.42 -11.20 -6.61
CA ASN A 173 5.72 -12.27 -5.66
C ASN A 173 7.24 -12.41 -5.42
N ALA A 174 7.61 -13.28 -4.47
CA ALA A 174 9.01 -13.51 -4.12
C ALA A 174 9.90 -13.86 -5.32
N LYS A 175 9.38 -14.64 -6.29
CA LYS A 175 10.13 -15.00 -7.51
C LYS A 175 10.43 -13.78 -8.38
N ALA A 176 9.44 -12.88 -8.55
CA ALA A 176 9.62 -11.64 -9.31
C ALA A 176 10.65 -10.73 -8.65
N ILE A 177 10.57 -10.54 -7.34
CA ILE A 177 11.54 -9.76 -6.55
C ILE A 177 12.95 -10.33 -6.69
N VAL A 178 13.12 -11.66 -6.52
CA VAL A 178 14.42 -12.31 -6.67
C VAL A 178 14.98 -12.16 -8.08
N GLN A 179 14.12 -12.22 -9.10
CA GLN A 179 14.53 -11.98 -10.48
C GLN A 179 15.01 -10.54 -10.69
N GLY A 180 14.31 -9.55 -10.13
CA GLY A 180 14.71 -8.14 -10.19
C GLY A 180 16.02 -7.86 -9.45
N LEU A 181 16.25 -8.52 -8.31
CA LEU A 181 17.54 -8.45 -7.59
C LEU A 181 18.68 -9.02 -8.43
N ARG A 182 18.48 -10.16 -9.11
CA ARG A 182 19.52 -10.82 -9.93
C ARG A 182 19.77 -10.11 -11.25
N PHE A 183 18.73 -9.51 -11.83
CA PHE A 183 18.79 -8.86 -13.14
C PHE A 183 18.13 -7.47 -13.06
N PRO A 184 18.80 -6.48 -12.43
CA PRO A 184 18.26 -5.14 -12.27
C PRO A 184 18.02 -4.49 -13.64
N THR A 185 16.79 -3.99 -13.86
CA THR A 185 16.42 -3.28 -15.11
C THR A 185 16.70 -1.78 -15.03
N THR A 186 16.87 -1.25 -13.83
CA THR A 186 17.26 0.14 -13.57
C THR A 186 18.77 0.29 -13.72
N SER A 187 19.21 1.21 -14.59
CA SER A 187 20.63 1.47 -14.82
C SER A 187 21.35 1.87 -13.51
N PRO A 188 22.57 1.36 -13.24
CA PRO A 188 23.40 1.80 -12.10
C PRO A 188 23.65 3.31 -12.06
N ASN A 189 23.39 4.00 -13.17
CA ASN A 189 23.64 5.43 -13.37
C ASN A 189 22.48 6.33 -12.92
N TYR A 190 21.37 5.80 -12.40
CA TYR A 190 20.35 6.65 -11.78
C TYR A 190 20.66 6.87 -10.30
N ARG A 191 21.71 7.66 -10.05
CA ARG A 191 21.90 8.40 -8.80
C ARG A 191 22.90 9.53 -8.97
#